data_AF-B6CLP3-F1
#
_entry.id   AF-B6CLP3-F1
#
_cell.length_a   1.000
_cell.length_b   1.000
_cell.length_c   1.000
_cell.angle_alpha   90.00
_cell.angle_beta   90.00
_cell.angle_gamma   90.00
#
_symmetry.space_group_name_H-M   'P 1'
#
loop_
_entity.id
_entity.type
_entity.pdbx_description
1 polymer ?
#
loop_
_entity_poly.entity_id
_entity_poly.type
_entity_poly.pdbx_seq_one_letter_code
_entity_poly.pdbx_strand_id
1 'polypeptide(L)'
;MSKLTPQELPEADLADLTKPKSRGAGLADLVNAAQPRPASAPEQAAVEVPVEDRPVAATPSKTSDVSAAKVPARKPGRPRTRSKPTTAVYVSPGVKSRFEKYRHNVKSTNLHVVLEAISTKYQAGELAEIIEKSRYSTAPTHDLFPADPSAVRYLGGGSAQIAFSPTAEQEEVIDTIGSKLGFDTRSTWIAPVLNAFLPGRKDA
;
A
#
# COMPACT_ATOMS: atom_id res chain seq x y z
N MET A 1 34.03 27.75 39.63
CA MET A 1 34.42 28.29 38.31
C MET A 1 34.72 27.11 37.39
N SER A 2 33.74 26.68 36.59
CA SER A 2 33.89 25.53 35.69
C SER A 2 34.40 26.01 34.34
N LYS A 3 35.57 25.50 33.92
CA LYS A 3 36.19 25.82 32.63
C LYS A 3 35.51 25.00 31.54
N LEU A 4 34.64 25.63 30.74
CA LEU A 4 34.16 25.09 29.48
C LEU A 4 35.16 25.44 28.38
N THR A 5 35.78 24.42 27.77
CA THR A 5 36.54 24.56 26.53
C THR A 5 35.59 24.45 25.33
N PRO A 6 35.60 25.41 24.39
CA PRO A 6 34.82 25.31 23.17
C PRO A 6 35.37 24.20 22.27
N GLN A 7 34.48 23.38 21.71
CA GLN A 7 34.81 22.33 20.76
C GLN A 7 34.82 22.94 19.36
N GLU A 8 35.99 22.96 18.70
CA GLU A 8 36.13 23.41 17.32
C GLU A 8 35.45 22.42 16.37
N LEU A 9 34.56 22.94 15.52
CA LEU A 9 33.97 22.22 14.41
C LEU A 9 34.91 22.32 13.20
N PRO A 10 35.22 21.22 12.49
CA PRO A 10 35.95 21.32 11.23
C PRO A 10 35.11 22.09 10.21
N GLU A 11 35.68 23.14 9.62
CA GLU A 11 35.16 23.83 8.45
C GLU A 11 35.14 22.84 7.28
N ALA A 12 34.01 22.15 7.09
CA ALA A 12 33.74 21.46 5.85
C ALA A 12 33.52 22.52 4.77
N ASP A 13 34.59 22.79 4.02
CA ASP A 13 34.61 23.65 2.85
C ASP A 13 33.55 23.21 1.84
N LEU A 14 32.51 24.03 1.67
CA LEU A 14 31.36 23.78 0.79
C LEU A 14 31.71 23.87 -0.70
N ALA A 15 32.98 24.11 -1.05
CA ALA A 15 33.45 24.22 -2.42
C ALA A 15 33.63 22.87 -3.16
N ASP A 16 33.60 21.72 -2.48
CA ASP A 16 33.93 20.42 -3.09
C ASP A 16 32.73 19.61 -3.63
N LEU A 17 31.52 20.21 -3.64
CA LEU A 17 30.30 19.59 -4.19
C LEU A 17 30.11 19.78 -5.71
N THR A 18 30.98 20.54 -6.38
CA THR A 18 30.86 20.84 -7.82
C THR A 18 31.83 20.05 -8.71
N LYS A 19 32.70 19.20 -8.15
CA LYS A 19 33.56 18.32 -8.95
C LYS A 19 32.88 16.99 -9.25
N PRO A 20 32.67 16.60 -10.52
CA PRO A 20 32.20 15.27 -10.86
C PRO A 20 33.28 14.25 -10.48
N LYS A 21 33.00 13.42 -9.47
CA LYS A 21 33.86 12.29 -9.11
C LYS A 21 33.89 11.31 -10.28
N SER A 22 35.07 11.15 -10.87
CA SER A 22 35.34 10.20 -11.95
C SER A 22 34.85 8.80 -11.57
N ARG A 23 33.82 8.34 -12.26
CA ARG A 23 33.43 6.93 -12.30
C ARG A 23 34.43 6.20 -13.20
N GLY A 24 35.21 5.27 -12.64
CA GLY A 24 35.96 4.32 -13.46
C GLY A 24 37.20 3.77 -12.79
N ALA A 25 37.08 2.59 -12.19
CA ALA A 25 38.10 1.53 -12.11
C ALA A 25 37.69 0.57 -10.98
N GLY A 26 36.90 -0.45 -11.28
CA GLY A 26 36.52 -1.44 -10.26
C GLY A 26 35.56 -2.54 -10.68
N LEU A 27 35.09 -2.55 -11.94
CA LEU A 27 34.19 -3.60 -12.45
C LEU A 27 34.67 -4.21 -13.78
N ALA A 28 35.92 -3.96 -14.17
CA ALA A 28 36.50 -4.52 -15.39
C ALA A 28 36.89 -6.01 -15.28
N ASP A 29 36.80 -6.60 -14.08
CA ASP A 29 37.29 -7.97 -13.80
C ASP A 29 36.17 -8.99 -13.56
N LEU A 30 34.92 -8.66 -13.89
CA LEU A 30 33.78 -9.59 -13.85
C LEU A 30 33.20 -9.93 -15.23
N VAL A 31 33.82 -9.45 -16.31
CA VAL A 31 33.38 -9.71 -17.70
C VAL A 31 34.37 -10.63 -18.42
N ASN A 32 34.80 -11.71 -17.75
CA ASN A 32 35.52 -12.78 -18.44
C ASN A 32 35.29 -14.16 -17.81
N ALA A 33 34.07 -14.69 -17.94
CA ALA A 33 33.80 -16.13 -17.86
C ALA A 33 32.38 -16.46 -18.34
N ALA A 34 32.16 -16.48 -19.65
CA ALA A 34 31.15 -17.36 -20.29
C ALA A 34 31.28 -17.28 -21.82
N GLN A 35 31.99 -18.24 -22.41
CA GLN A 35 31.88 -18.51 -23.84
C GLN A 35 30.49 -19.09 -24.17
N PRO A 36 29.92 -18.76 -25.35
CA PRO A 36 28.61 -19.22 -25.78
C PRO A 36 28.68 -20.64 -26.39
N ARG A 37 27.72 -21.51 -26.04
CA ARG A 37 27.45 -22.80 -26.69
C ARG A 37 26.24 -22.65 -27.61
N PRO A 38 26.25 -23.17 -28.86
CA PRO A 38 25.18 -22.88 -29.82
C PRO A 38 23.96 -23.80 -29.65
N ALA A 39 22.81 -23.15 -29.86
CA ALA A 39 21.53 -23.56 -30.48
C ALA A 39 21.15 -25.05 -30.59
N SER A 40 20.02 -25.37 -29.94
CA SER A 40 18.98 -26.26 -30.50
C SER A 40 17.60 -25.71 -30.13
N ALA A 41 16.76 -25.50 -31.15
CA ALA A 41 15.31 -25.33 -31.08
C ALA A 41 14.71 -26.30 -32.15
N PRO A 42 13.39 -26.52 -32.27
CA PRO A 42 12.25 -25.98 -31.51
C PRO A 42 11.18 -27.04 -31.10
N GLU A 43 10.03 -26.55 -30.61
CA GLU A 43 8.67 -27.10 -30.80
C GLU A 43 8.11 -28.13 -29.78
N GLN A 44 7.17 -27.70 -28.93
CA GLN A 44 5.72 -27.88 -29.17
C GLN A 44 4.90 -27.43 -27.94
N ALA A 45 3.90 -26.61 -28.23
CA ALA A 45 2.78 -26.31 -27.35
C ALA A 45 1.73 -27.42 -27.49
N ALA A 46 1.05 -27.79 -26.40
CA ALA A 46 -0.40 -27.93 -26.34
C ALA A 46 -0.85 -28.54 -25.00
N VAL A 47 -1.92 -27.94 -24.49
CA VAL A 47 -2.76 -28.40 -23.39
C VAL A 47 -3.61 -29.56 -23.90
N GLU A 48 -3.74 -30.65 -23.13
CA GLU A 48 -4.89 -31.53 -23.26
C GLU A 48 -5.26 -32.18 -21.92
N VAL A 49 -6.49 -31.91 -21.51
CA VAL A 49 -7.19 -32.47 -20.36
C VAL A 49 -7.96 -33.69 -20.86
N PRO A 50 -7.96 -34.83 -20.13
CA PRO A 50 -9.04 -35.79 -20.28
C PRO A 50 -9.96 -35.76 -19.05
N VAL A 51 -11.22 -35.44 -19.33
CA VAL A 51 -12.40 -35.73 -18.50
C VAL A 51 -12.74 -37.21 -18.68
N GLU A 52 -13.00 -37.97 -17.61
CA GLU A 52 -14.21 -38.83 -17.50
C GLU A 52 -14.27 -39.62 -16.18
N ASP A 53 -15.27 -39.23 -15.39
CA ASP A 53 -16.30 -40.02 -14.70
C ASP A 53 -16.06 -41.47 -14.21
N ARG A 54 -16.43 -41.59 -12.92
CA ARG A 54 -17.23 -42.63 -12.23
C ARG A 54 -16.58 -43.59 -11.21
N PRO A 55 -17.36 -43.94 -10.15
CA PRO A 55 -16.86 -44.28 -8.83
C PRO A 55 -16.88 -45.78 -8.56
N VAL A 56 -16.00 -46.25 -7.67
CA VAL A 56 -16.12 -47.59 -7.07
C VAL A 56 -15.89 -47.52 -5.58
N ALA A 57 -16.77 -48.22 -4.87
CA ALA A 57 -17.02 -48.19 -3.44
C ALA A 57 -15.92 -48.84 -2.57
N ALA A 58 -15.92 -48.35 -1.33
CA ALA A 58 -15.40 -48.89 -0.08
C ALA A 58 -14.92 -50.36 -0.02
N THR A 59 -13.78 -50.58 0.66
CA THR A 59 -13.72 -51.34 1.93
C THR A 59 -12.39 -51.12 2.67
N PRO A 60 -12.36 -51.29 4.01
CA PRO A 60 -11.29 -50.80 4.89
C PRO A 60 -10.30 -51.92 5.27
N SER A 61 -9.04 -51.55 5.56
CA SER A 61 -8.20 -52.14 6.63
C SER A 61 -6.74 -51.77 6.43
N LYS A 62 -6.17 -51.02 7.39
CA LYS A 62 -5.14 -51.54 8.29
C LYS A 62 -4.68 -50.41 9.22
N THR A 63 -4.95 -50.64 10.49
CA THR A 63 -4.35 -50.00 11.65
C THR A 63 -2.82 -50.03 11.53
N SER A 64 -2.24 -48.85 11.40
CA SER A 64 -0.82 -48.61 11.72
C SER A 64 -0.82 -47.78 12.99
N ASP A 65 -0.51 -48.47 14.09
CA ASP A 65 -0.32 -47.95 15.43
C ASP A 65 0.89 -47.00 15.43
N VAL A 66 0.64 -45.69 15.28
CA VAL A 66 1.68 -44.67 15.42
C VAL A 66 1.67 -44.20 16.87
N SER A 67 2.58 -44.83 17.61
CA SER A 67 3.03 -44.51 18.96
C SER A 67 2.89 -43.01 19.29
N ALA A 68 2.10 -42.73 20.31
CA ALA A 68 1.88 -41.40 20.86
C ALA A 68 3.19 -40.84 21.46
N ALA A 69 3.96 -40.13 20.63
CA ALA A 69 5.03 -39.29 21.10
C ALA A 69 4.41 -38.15 21.93
N LYS A 70 4.61 -38.22 23.25
CA LYS A 70 4.16 -37.24 24.23
C LYS A 70 4.89 -35.91 24.01
N VAL A 71 4.33 -35.04 23.16
CA VAL A 71 4.81 -33.68 22.97
C VAL A 71 4.56 -32.89 24.27
N PRO A 72 5.57 -32.22 24.86
CA PRO A 72 5.34 -31.38 26.03
C PRO A 72 4.42 -30.21 25.67
N ALA A 73 3.30 -30.09 26.39
CA ALA A 73 2.34 -29.02 26.23
C ALA A 73 3.03 -27.66 26.41
N ARG A 74 3.22 -26.93 25.31
CA ARG A 74 3.67 -25.54 25.35
C ARG A 74 2.56 -24.72 26.04
N LYS A 75 2.94 -23.97 27.09
CA LYS A 75 2.07 -23.02 27.80
C LYS A 75 1.28 -22.20 26.77
N PRO A 76 -0.04 -22.02 26.94
CA PRO A 76 -0.83 -21.17 26.05
C PRO A 76 -0.25 -19.77 26.10
N GLY A 77 0.44 -19.38 25.02
CA GLY A 77 0.92 -18.03 24.85
C GLY A 77 -0.25 -17.08 24.93
N ARG A 78 -0.10 -16.00 25.71
CA ARG A 78 -1.05 -14.90 25.83
C ARG A 78 -1.70 -14.61 24.46
N PRO A 79 -3.04 -14.59 24.35
CA PRO A 79 -3.69 -14.35 23.08
C PRO A 79 -3.17 -13.04 22.51
N ARG A 80 -2.48 -13.11 21.36
CA ARG A 80 -2.19 -11.92 20.56
C ARG A 80 -3.55 -11.43 20.08
N THR A 81 -4.09 -10.42 20.75
CA THR A 81 -5.27 -9.66 20.31
C THR A 81 -4.89 -8.81 19.10
N ARG A 82 -4.46 -9.46 18.02
CA ARG A 82 -4.34 -8.82 16.71
C ARG A 82 -5.71 -8.95 16.07
N SER A 83 -6.66 -8.14 16.53
CA SER A 83 -7.91 -7.96 15.81
C SER A 83 -7.58 -7.47 14.40
N LYS A 84 -8.26 -8.04 13.41
CA LYS A 84 -8.14 -7.58 12.03
C LYS A 84 -8.64 -6.13 11.97
N PRO A 85 -8.02 -5.27 11.15
CA PRO A 85 -8.51 -3.91 10.99
C PRO A 85 -9.96 -3.94 10.51
N THR A 86 -10.83 -3.20 11.20
CA THR A 86 -12.28 -3.20 10.96
C THR A 86 -12.62 -2.49 9.66
N THR A 87 -11.85 -1.45 9.32
CA THR A 87 -12.09 -0.63 8.13
C THR A 87 -10.83 -0.48 7.30
N ALA A 88 -11.04 -0.24 6.02
CA ALA A 88 -9.96 0.04 5.10
C ALA A 88 -10.38 1.01 4.01
N VAL A 89 -9.42 1.85 3.63
CA VAL A 89 -9.57 2.82 2.56
C VAL A 89 -8.65 2.44 1.41
N TYR A 90 -9.20 2.44 0.21
CA TYR A 90 -8.50 2.11 -1.03
C TYR A 90 -7.96 3.38 -1.69
N VAL A 91 -6.64 3.41 -1.88
CA VAL A 91 -5.90 4.56 -2.40
C VAL A 91 -4.97 4.14 -3.55
N SER A 92 -4.46 5.11 -4.28
CA SER A 92 -3.41 4.90 -5.26
C SER A 92 -2.11 4.43 -4.58
N PRO A 93 -1.24 3.68 -5.29
CA PRO A 93 0.09 3.33 -4.78
C PRO A 93 0.95 4.56 -4.39
N GLY A 94 0.81 5.67 -5.14
CA GLY A 94 1.51 6.93 -4.87
C GLY A 94 1.07 7.58 -3.56
N VAL A 95 -0.24 7.63 -3.30
CA VAL A 95 -0.79 8.09 -2.02
C VAL A 95 -0.35 7.17 -0.88
N LYS A 96 -0.40 5.84 -1.05
CA LYS A 96 0.04 4.90 -0.01
C LYS A 96 1.51 5.11 0.38
N SER A 97 2.40 5.24 -0.61
CA SER A 97 3.83 5.48 -0.35
C SER A 97 4.07 6.79 0.41
N ARG A 98 3.39 7.87 0.00
CA ARG A 98 3.44 9.16 0.72
C ARG A 98 2.87 9.07 2.13
N PHE A 99 1.77 8.33 2.28
CA PHE A 99 1.12 8.11 3.57
C PHE A 99 2.05 7.39 4.54
N GLU A 100 2.68 6.30 4.11
CA GLU A 100 3.64 5.56 4.93
C GLU A 100 4.82 6.44 5.31
N LYS A 101 5.40 7.18 4.35
CA LYS A 101 6.49 8.12 4.63
C LYS A 101 6.10 9.21 5.64
N TYR A 102 4.96 9.86 5.45
CA TYR A 102 4.45 10.88 6.36
C TYR A 102 4.24 10.30 7.77
N ARG A 103 3.55 9.17 7.86
CA ARG A 103 3.30 8.45 9.11
C ARG A 103 4.60 8.11 9.84
N HIS A 104 5.62 7.63 9.13
CA HIS A 104 6.91 7.30 9.73
C HIS A 104 7.66 8.54 10.24
N ASN A 105 7.59 9.65 9.50
CA ASN A 105 8.22 10.91 9.91
C ASN A 105 7.57 11.49 11.17
N VAL A 106 6.24 11.48 11.24
CA VAL A 106 5.46 12.02 12.37
C VAL A 106 5.32 11.00 13.52
N LYS A 107 5.72 9.74 13.30
CA LYS A 107 5.60 8.62 14.24
C LYS A 107 4.16 8.36 14.70
N SER A 108 3.21 8.51 13.79
CA SER A 108 1.77 8.35 14.06
C SER A 108 1.23 6.97 13.63
N THR A 109 0.00 6.65 14.03
CA THR A 109 -0.71 5.44 13.56
C THR A 109 -1.47 5.73 12.28
N ASN A 110 -1.84 4.68 11.53
CA ASN A 110 -2.66 4.85 10.32
C ASN A 110 -3.95 5.62 10.63
N LEU A 111 -4.63 5.25 11.72
CA LEU A 111 -5.85 5.91 12.16
C LEU A 111 -5.63 7.40 12.43
N HIS A 112 -4.56 7.75 13.15
CA HIS A 112 -4.30 9.14 13.50
C HIS A 112 -4.13 10.01 12.27
N VAL A 113 -3.32 9.57 11.29
CA VAL A 113 -3.10 10.34 10.05
C VAL A 113 -4.40 10.49 9.25
N VAL A 114 -5.24 9.45 9.18
CA VAL A 114 -6.52 9.52 8.47
C VAL A 114 -7.46 10.52 9.14
N LEU A 115 -7.61 10.45 10.47
CA LEU A 115 -8.47 11.38 11.20
C LEU A 115 -7.95 12.81 11.15
N GLU A 116 -6.63 12.99 11.28
CA GLU A 116 -5.96 14.29 11.17
C GLU A 116 -6.19 14.93 9.79
N ALA A 117 -6.04 14.15 8.72
CA ALA A 117 -6.28 14.62 7.36
C ALA A 117 -7.73 15.09 7.17
N ILE A 118 -8.69 14.29 7.65
CA ILE A 118 -10.12 14.61 7.59
C ILE A 118 -10.42 15.86 8.42
N SER A 119 -9.96 15.92 9.67
CA SER A 119 -10.26 17.03 10.58
C SER A 119 -9.68 18.35 10.06
N THR A 120 -8.44 18.32 9.56
CA THR A 120 -7.76 19.51 9.03
C THR A 120 -8.49 20.07 7.82
N LYS A 121 -8.88 19.20 6.87
CA LYS A 121 -9.60 19.62 5.66
C LYS A 121 -11.06 19.97 5.90
N TYR A 122 -11.68 19.34 6.89
CA TYR A 122 -13.04 19.69 7.32
C TYR A 122 -13.10 21.07 7.98
N GLN A 123 -12.17 21.37 8.89
CA GLN A 123 -12.10 22.68 9.55
C GLN A 123 -11.76 23.81 8.58
N ALA A 124 -10.97 23.54 7.54
CA ALA A 124 -10.68 24.49 6.48
C ALA A 124 -11.87 24.73 5.51
N GLY A 125 -12.92 23.91 5.55
CA GLY A 125 -14.04 23.99 4.62
C GLY A 125 -13.71 23.55 3.18
N GLU A 126 -12.52 22.98 2.95
CA GLU A 126 -12.01 22.63 1.61
C GLU A 126 -12.44 21.23 1.14
N LEU A 127 -13.15 20.46 1.97
CA LEU A 127 -13.48 19.06 1.70
C LEU A 127 -14.22 18.87 0.37
N ALA A 128 -15.30 19.62 0.15
CA ALA A 128 -16.09 19.53 -1.06
C ALA A 128 -15.28 19.95 -2.30
N GLU A 129 -14.52 21.05 -2.19
CA GLU A 129 -13.69 21.58 -3.28
C GLU A 129 -12.58 20.59 -3.69
N ILE A 130 -11.93 19.94 -2.73
CA ILE A 130 -10.91 18.91 -3.00
C ILE A 130 -11.52 17.76 -3.78
N ILE A 131 -12.71 17.32 -3.37
CA ILE A 131 -13.39 16.18 -4.01
C ILE A 131 -13.79 16.54 -5.44
N GLU A 132 -14.37 17.72 -5.65
CA GLU A 132 -14.73 18.20 -7.00
C GLU A 132 -13.52 18.29 -7.92
N LYS A 133 -12.40 18.87 -7.45
CA LYS A 133 -11.15 18.96 -8.23
C LYS A 133 -10.52 17.60 -8.52
N SER A 134 -10.74 16.63 -7.65
CA SER A 134 -10.22 15.27 -7.81
C SER A 134 -11.07 14.40 -8.75
N ARG A 135 -12.26 14.85 -9.13
CA ARG A 135 -13.18 14.08 -9.95
C ARG A 135 -12.69 14.06 -11.41
N TYR A 136 -12.50 12.87 -11.95
CA TYR A 136 -12.24 12.68 -13.38
C TYR A 136 -13.15 11.59 -13.95
N SER A 137 -13.57 11.75 -15.20
CA SER A 137 -14.38 10.75 -15.89
C SER A 137 -13.50 9.95 -16.83
N THR A 138 -13.56 8.63 -16.75
CA THR A 138 -12.95 7.74 -17.74
C THR A 138 -13.94 7.32 -18.82
N ALA A 139 -15.16 7.86 -18.81
CA ALA A 139 -16.13 7.58 -19.86
C ALA A 139 -15.61 8.14 -21.20
N PRO A 140 -15.77 7.40 -22.30
CA PRO A 140 -15.56 7.96 -23.63
C PRO A 140 -16.43 9.21 -23.79
N THR A 141 -15.81 10.34 -24.14
CA THR A 141 -16.48 11.65 -24.30
C THR A 141 -17.25 11.76 -25.63
N HIS A 142 -17.85 10.66 -26.09
CA HIS A 142 -18.63 10.64 -27.30
C HIS A 142 -20.07 11.07 -27.01
N ASP A 143 -20.53 12.08 -27.75
CA ASP A 143 -21.84 12.74 -27.61
C ASP A 143 -23.04 11.79 -27.81
N LEU A 144 -22.79 10.58 -28.34
CA LEU A 144 -23.80 9.56 -28.62
C LEU A 144 -24.20 8.73 -27.40
N PHE A 145 -23.40 8.71 -26.34
CA PHE A 145 -23.67 7.89 -25.16
C PHE A 145 -23.75 8.75 -23.89
N PRO A 146 -24.80 8.60 -23.06
CA PRO A 146 -24.87 9.30 -21.79
C PRO A 146 -23.67 8.90 -20.92
N ALA A 147 -23.09 9.89 -20.23
CA ALA A 147 -21.96 9.65 -19.35
C ALA A 147 -22.37 8.68 -18.24
N ASP A 148 -21.68 7.54 -18.18
CA ASP A 148 -21.93 6.54 -17.14
C ASP A 148 -21.43 7.07 -15.77
N PRO A 149 -22.30 7.22 -14.76
CA PRO A 149 -21.89 7.62 -13.41
C PRO A 149 -20.89 6.64 -12.78
N SER A 150 -20.85 5.38 -13.23
CA SER A 150 -19.88 4.37 -12.77
C SER A 150 -18.45 4.62 -13.29
N ALA A 151 -18.31 5.41 -14.36
CA ALA A 151 -17.02 5.78 -14.94
C ALA A 151 -16.36 6.97 -14.21
N VAL A 152 -17.05 7.59 -13.24
CA VAL A 152 -16.48 8.64 -12.41
C VAL A 152 -15.46 8.03 -11.46
N ARG A 153 -14.24 8.55 -11.51
CA ARG A 153 -13.13 8.18 -10.65
C ARG A 153 -12.64 9.40 -9.90
N TYR A 154 -11.97 9.16 -8.78
CA TYR A 154 -11.46 10.19 -7.91
C TYR A 154 -9.95 10.03 -7.76
N LEU A 155 -9.23 11.13 -7.98
CA LEU A 155 -7.78 11.15 -7.96
C LEU A 155 -7.26 10.82 -6.57
N GLY A 156 -6.30 9.90 -6.51
CA GLY A 156 -5.81 9.33 -5.25
C GLY A 156 -6.54 8.06 -4.83
N GLY A 157 -7.64 7.68 -5.48
CA GLY A 157 -8.23 6.34 -5.38
C GLY A 157 -7.39 5.28 -6.12
N GLY A 158 -7.45 4.03 -5.70
CA GLY A 158 -6.69 2.94 -6.34
C GLY A 158 -6.84 1.59 -5.66
N SER A 159 -5.95 0.65 -5.96
CA SER A 159 -6.02 -0.73 -5.44
C SER A 159 -5.31 -0.93 -4.09
N ALA A 160 -4.54 0.06 -3.63
CA ALA A 160 -3.71 -0.08 -2.45
C ALA A 160 -4.52 0.18 -1.19
N GLN A 161 -4.47 -0.74 -0.22
CA GLN A 161 -5.26 -0.64 1.00
C GLN A 161 -4.48 0.05 2.13
N ILE A 162 -5.11 1.01 2.80
CA ILE A 162 -4.73 1.53 4.11
C ILE A 162 -5.76 1.05 5.12
N ALA A 163 -5.35 0.13 5.99
CA ALA A 163 -6.22 -0.48 6.98
C ALA A 163 -6.05 0.21 8.35
N PHE A 164 -7.15 0.47 9.04
CA PHE A 164 -7.17 1.09 10.37
C PHE A 164 -8.39 0.61 11.18
N SER A 165 -8.42 0.94 12.47
CA SER A 165 -9.47 0.48 13.41
C SER A 165 -9.98 1.66 14.24
N PRO A 166 -10.97 2.41 13.74
CA PRO A 166 -11.64 3.48 14.47
C PRO A 166 -12.57 2.94 15.56
N THR A 167 -12.89 3.81 16.52
CA THR A 167 -13.99 3.55 17.46
C THR A 167 -15.34 3.71 16.76
N ALA A 168 -16.40 3.11 17.31
CA ALA A 168 -17.74 3.22 16.73
C ALA A 168 -18.19 4.69 16.56
N GLU A 169 -17.89 5.55 17.54
CA GLU A 169 -18.17 6.98 17.48
C GLU A 169 -17.41 7.67 16.33
N GLN A 170 -16.15 7.30 16.11
CA GLN A 170 -15.35 7.85 15.00
C GLN A 170 -15.89 7.38 13.65
N GLU A 171 -16.36 6.14 13.56
CA GLU A 171 -17.00 5.63 12.35
C GLU A 171 -18.27 6.39 12.01
N GLU A 172 -19.13 6.64 13.00
CA GLU A 172 -20.36 7.41 12.82
C GLU A 172 -20.07 8.84 12.34
N VAL A 173 -19.03 9.48 12.88
CA VAL A 173 -18.60 10.81 12.43
C VAL A 173 -18.11 10.77 10.97
N ILE A 174 -17.27 9.79 10.62
CA ILE A 174 -16.77 9.61 9.25
C ILE A 174 -17.94 9.38 8.29
N ASP A 175 -18.89 8.53 8.66
CA ASP A 175 -20.04 8.20 7.83
C ASP A 175 -20.98 9.40 7.69
N THR A 176 -21.23 10.14 8.76
CA THR A 176 -22.03 11.37 8.72
C THR A 176 -21.42 12.42 7.78
N ILE A 177 -20.09 12.58 7.80
CA ILE A 177 -19.39 13.47 6.87
C ILE A 177 -19.53 12.97 5.43
N GLY A 178 -19.33 11.66 5.21
CA GLY A 178 -19.52 11.03 3.91
C GLY A 178 -20.93 11.24 3.34
N SER A 179 -21.97 10.99 4.13
CA SER A 179 -23.36 11.18 3.74
C SER A 179 -23.70 12.63 3.44
N LYS A 180 -23.17 13.60 4.21
CA LYS A 180 -23.34 15.03 3.92
C LYS A 180 -22.73 15.44 2.57
N LEU A 181 -21.67 14.76 2.17
CA LEU A 181 -21.01 14.95 0.88
C LEU A 181 -21.64 14.12 -0.26
N GLY A 182 -22.63 13.28 0.04
CA GLY A 182 -23.30 12.41 -0.93
C GLY A 182 -22.53 11.13 -1.27
N PHE A 183 -21.64 10.67 -0.40
CA PHE A 183 -20.85 9.45 -0.60
C PHE A 183 -21.22 8.35 0.39
N ASP A 184 -21.58 7.17 -0.14
CA ASP A 184 -21.80 5.97 0.67
C ASP A 184 -20.49 5.24 0.98
N THR A 185 -19.51 5.33 0.07
CA THR A 185 -18.23 4.63 0.22
C THR A 185 -17.16 5.55 0.78
N ARG A 186 -16.62 5.19 1.94
CA ARG A 186 -15.52 5.91 2.62
C ARG A 186 -14.31 6.15 1.71
N SER A 187 -13.95 5.15 0.89
CA SER A 187 -12.77 5.26 0.01
C SER A 187 -12.89 6.35 -1.05
N THR A 188 -14.11 6.62 -1.52
CA THR A 188 -14.37 7.56 -2.62
C THR A 188 -13.96 8.98 -2.27
N TRP A 189 -14.16 9.40 -1.02
CA TRP A 189 -13.88 10.76 -0.58
C TRP A 189 -12.63 10.88 0.31
N ILE A 190 -12.31 9.85 1.10
CA ILE A 190 -11.10 9.89 1.95
C ILE A 190 -9.83 9.84 1.09
N ALA A 191 -9.82 9.09 -0.01
CA ALA A 191 -8.63 8.96 -0.85
C ALA A 191 -8.18 10.31 -1.49
N PRO A 192 -9.08 11.12 -2.07
CA PRO A 192 -8.77 12.50 -2.49
C PRO A 192 -8.27 13.39 -1.36
N VAL A 193 -8.88 13.31 -0.19
CA VAL A 193 -8.50 14.09 0.98
C VAL A 193 -7.08 13.75 1.41
N LEU A 194 -6.73 12.46 1.44
CA LEU A 194 -5.35 12.01 1.70
C LEU A 194 -4.38 12.48 0.62
N ASN A 195 -4.75 12.42 -0.66
CA ASN A 195 -3.91 12.92 -1.76
C ASN A 195 -3.61 14.42 -1.62
N ALA A 196 -4.59 15.21 -1.18
CA ALA A 196 -4.47 16.66 -0.99
C ALA A 196 -3.73 17.05 0.30
N PHE A 197 -3.89 16.27 1.38
CA PHE A 197 -3.27 16.50 2.69
C PHE A 197 -1.78 16.12 2.71
N LEU A 198 -1.41 15.00 2.09
CA LEU A 198 -0.07 14.46 2.19
C LEU A 198 0.95 15.29 1.40
N PRO A 199 2.14 15.56 1.96
CA PRO A 199 3.16 16.35 1.29
C PRO A 199 3.78 15.60 0.10
N GLY A 200 4.31 16.35 -0.86
CA GLY A 200 4.99 15.84 -2.05
C GLY A 200 4.19 16.03 -3.35
N ARG A 201 4.65 15.39 -4.44
CA ARG A 201 3.98 15.44 -5.73
C ARG A 201 2.65 14.69 -5.66
N LYS A 202 1.57 15.41 -5.95
CA LYS A 202 0.22 14.85 -6.01
C LYS A 202 0.08 13.98 -7.25
N ASP A 203 -0.77 12.97 -7.15
CA ASP A 203 -1.20 12.24 -8.34
C ASP A 203 -1.97 13.23 -9.24
N ALA A 204 -1.79 13.12 -10.55
CA ALA A 204 -2.37 13.97 -11.57
C ALA A 204 -3.14 13.11 -12.58
#